data_AF-A0A1M6K8J5-F1
#
_entry.id   AF-A0A1M6K8J5-F1
#
_cell.length_a   1.000
_cell.length_b   1.000
_cell.length_c   1.000
_cell.angle_alpha   90.00
_cell.angle_beta   90.00
_cell.angle_gamma   90.00
#
_symmetry.space_group_name_H-M   'P 1'
#
loop_
_entity.id
_entity.type
_entity.pdbx_description
1 polymer ?
#
loop_
_entity_poly.entity_id
_entity_poly.type
_entity_poly.pdbx_seq_one_letter_code
_entity_poly.pdbx_strand_id
1 'polypeptide(L)' 'MRDIHAFHTCYVCRHPIAWVGNLCGEWTVGHGRDIHATLTVAGDLDEQGYLPIGVQLQCPECGAVNQFKAKHKLEESL' A
#
# COMPACT_ATOMS: atom_id res chain seq x y z
N MET A 1 -10.41 5.81 11.26
CA MET A 1 -9.94 4.81 10.28
C MET A 1 -9.49 5.59 9.05
N ARG A 2 -8.25 5.40 8.58
CA ARG A 2 -7.67 6.22 7.50
C ARG A 2 -7.30 5.32 6.32
N ASP A 3 -7.72 5.70 5.13
CA ASP A 3 -7.47 4.96 3.90
C ASP A 3 -6.31 5.58 3.12
N ILE A 4 -5.39 4.73 2.67
CA ILE A 4 -4.31 5.05 1.73
C ILE A 4 -4.81 4.66 0.34
N HIS A 5 -4.86 5.62 -0.58
CA HIS A 5 -5.20 5.37 -1.98
C HIS A 5 -3.95 5.59 -2.83
N ALA A 6 -3.52 4.56 -3.55
CA ALA A 6 -2.30 4.63 -4.34
C ALA A 6 -2.34 3.73 -5.58
N PHE A 7 -1.36 3.93 -6.47
CA PHE A 7 -1.15 3.14 -7.67
C PHE A 7 0.27 2.59 -7.70
N HIS A 8 0.42 1.39 -8.24
CA HIS A 8 1.71 0.78 -8.54
C HIS A 8 1.72 0.27 -9.98
N THR A 9 2.85 0.39 -10.68
CA THR A 9 2.97 -0.18 -12.02
C THR A 9 3.62 -1.55 -11.92
N CYS A 10 2.95 -2.60 -12.41
CA CYS A 10 3.50 -3.95 -12.42
C CYS A 10 4.87 -3.97 -13.10
N TYR A 11 5.91 -4.44 -12.41
CA TYR A 11 7.26 -4.47 -12.99
C TYR A 11 7.40 -5.48 -14.14
N VAL A 12 6.47 -6.44 -14.25
CA VAL A 12 6.45 -7.47 -15.30
C VAL A 12 5.69 -7.00 -16.54
N CYS A 13 4.38 -6.79 -16.42
CA CYS A 13 3.52 -6.49 -17.57
C CYS A 13 3.20 -5.00 -17.76
N ARG A 14 3.74 -4.12 -16.90
CA ARG A 14 3.49 -2.66 -16.91
C ARG A 14 2.04 -2.24 -16.69
N HIS A 15 1.15 -3.17 -16.36
CA HIS A 15 -0.23 -2.85 -16.02
C HIS A 15 -0.31 -2.01 -14.73
N PRO A 16 -1.11 -0.93 -14.70
CA PRO A 16 -1.33 -0.13 -13.49
C PRO A 16 -2.24 -0.88 -12.50
N ILE A 17 -1.78 -0.99 -11.25
CA ILE A 17 -2.47 -1.67 -10.16
C ILE A 17 -2.92 -0.59 -9.15
N ALA A 18 -4.21 -0.31 -9.10
CA ALA A 18 -4.81 0.56 -8.09
C ALA A 18 -4.98 -0.21 -6.78
N TRP A 19 -4.65 0.36 -5.63
CA TRP A 19 -4.87 -0.32 -4.34
C TRP A 19 -5.27 0.66 -3.26
N VAL A 20 -6.07 0.17 -2.31
CA VAL A 20 -6.50 0.90 -1.12
C VAL A 20 -6.06 0.13 0.11
N GLY A 21 -5.38 0.80 1.04
CA GLY A 21 -4.91 0.23 2.30
C GLY A 21 -5.53 0.92 3.50
N ASN A 22 -6.13 0.17 4.41
CA ASN A 22 -6.73 0.74 5.61
C ASN A 22 -5.75 0.69 6.79
N LEU A 23 -5.33 1.83 7.33
CA LEU A 23 -4.45 1.89 8.49
C LEU A 23 -5.26 1.68 9.79
N CYS A 24 -5.15 0.47 10.37
CA CYS A 24 -5.68 0.11 11.68
C CYS A 24 -4.54 -0.24 12.64
N GLY A 25 -3.96 0.77 13.30
CA GLY A 25 -2.78 0.57 14.16
C GLY A 25 -1.57 0.10 13.33
N GLU A 26 -0.92 -1.00 13.73
CA GLU A 26 0.22 -1.60 13.02
C GLU A 26 -0.18 -2.40 11.76
N TRP A 27 -1.47 -2.59 11.51
CA TRP A 27 -1.96 -3.49 10.47
C TRP A 27 -2.63 -2.68 9.37
N THR A 28 -2.23 -2.96 8.13
CA THR A 28 -2.88 -2.37 6.96
C THR A 28 -3.55 -3.47 6.16
N VAL A 29 -4.88 -3.42 6.05
CA VAL A 29 -5.63 -4.38 5.22
C VAL A 29 -5.91 -3.73 3.88
N GLY A 30 -5.41 -4.33 2.80
CA GLY A 30 -5.68 -3.88 1.45
C GLY A 30 -7.05 -4.35 0.98
N HIS A 31 -7.95 -3.43 0.62
CA HIS A 31 -9.27 -3.77 0.06
C HIS A 31 -9.42 -3.17 -1.34
N GLY A 32 -9.30 -4.01 -2.36
CA GLY A 32 -9.72 -3.72 -3.73
C GLY A 32 -10.41 -4.97 -4.27
N ARG A 33 -11.53 -4.80 -4.99
CA ARG A 33 -12.46 -5.88 -5.39
C ARG A 33 -11.79 -7.09 -6.06
N ASP A 34 -10.59 -6.93 -6.62
CA ASP A 34 -9.89 -7.96 -7.39
C ASP A 34 -8.37 -8.04 -7.08
N ILE A 35 -7.91 -7.51 -5.94
CA ILE A 35 -6.46 -7.44 -5.62
C ILE A 35 -6.18 -8.02 -4.25
N HIS A 36 -5.45 -9.14 -4.22
CA HIS A 36 -4.76 -9.61 -3.02
C HIS A 36 -3.59 -8.66 -2.71
N ALA A 37 -3.85 -7.67 -1.86
CA ALA A 37 -2.86 -6.73 -1.36
C ALA A 37 -2.58 -7.03 0.11
N THR A 38 -1.33 -7.31 0.44
CA THR A 38 -0.85 -7.38 1.82
C THR A 38 0.00 -6.15 2.09
N LEU A 39 -0.31 -5.44 3.16
CA LEU A 39 0.37 -4.22 3.56
C LEU A 39 0.86 -4.41 5.00
N THR A 40 2.09 -3.97 5.28
CA THR A 40 2.73 -4.13 6.59
C THR A 40 3.34 -2.80 7.01
N VAL A 41 3.01 -2.32 8.19
CA VAL A 41 3.69 -1.15 8.77
C VAL A 41 5.08 -1.59 9.18
N ALA A 42 6.10 -0.93 8.65
CA ALA A 42 7.49 -1.36 8.77
C ALA A 42 8.28 -0.61 9.86
N GLY A 43 7.62 0.30 10.59
CA GLY A 43 8.23 1.07 11.67
C GLY A 43 7.39 2.27 12.09
N ASP A 44 7.98 3.12 12.91
CA ASP A 44 7.33 4.31 13.45
C ASP A 44 7.23 5.44 12.42
N LEU A 45 6.40 6.43 12.77
CA LEU A 45 6.32 7.70 12.06
C LEU A 45 7.68 8.40 12.09
N ASP A 46 8.18 8.84 10.93
CA ASP A 46 9.37 9.70 10.90
C ASP A 46 9.06 11.12 11.38
N GLU A 47 10.10 11.90 11.65
CA GLU A 47 10.00 13.29 12.14
C GLU A 47 9.21 14.21 11.18
N GLN A 48 9.01 13.78 9.93
CA GLN A 48 8.27 14.50 8.90
C GLN A 48 6.82 14.01 8.74
N GLY A 49 6.38 13.09 9.60
CA GLY A 49 5.02 12.57 9.62
C GLY A 49 4.77 11.48 8.57
N TYR A 50 5.80 10.82 8.06
CA TYR A 50 5.64 9.70 7.13
C TYR A 50 5.76 8.35 7.83
N LEU A 51 4.81 7.47 7.55
CA LEU A 51 4.82 6.09 7.98
C LEU A 51 5.48 5.22 6.88
N PRO A 52 6.57 4.49 7.19
CA PRO A 52 7.15 3.52 6.27
C PRO A 52 6.25 2.27 6.19
N ILE A 53 5.88 1.90 4.98
CA ILE A 53 5.03 0.72 4.72
C ILE A 53 5.71 -0.23 3.72
N GLY A 54 5.64 -1.52 4.02
CA GLY A 54 5.89 -2.60 3.09
C GLY A 54 4.61 -2.94 2.35
N VAL A 55 4.69 -3.06 1.03
CA VAL A 55 3.55 -3.33 0.16
C VAL A 55 3.81 -4.56 -0.69
N GLN A 56 2.88 -5.51 -0.68
CA GLN A 56 2.83 -6.65 -1.57
C GLN A 56 1.51 -6.65 -2.33
N LEU A 57 1.56 -6.60 -3.65
CA LEU A 57 0.38 -6.65 -4.53
C LEU A 57 0.52 -7.82 -5.51
N GLN A 58 -0.55 -8.58 -5.72
CA GLN A 58 -0.64 -9.48 -6.87
C GLN A 58 -1.21 -8.74 -8.08
N CYS A 59 -0.49 -8.75 -9.20
CA CYS A 59 -0.98 -8.14 -10.44
C CYS A 59 -2.19 -8.93 -10.98
N PRO A 60 -3.34 -8.28 -11.22
CA PRO A 60 -4.54 -8.99 -11.71
C PRO A 60 -4.37 -9.49 -13.15
N GLU A 61 -3.54 -8.85 -13.97
CA GLU A 61 -3.34 -9.22 -15.38
C GLU A 61 -2.39 -10.40 -15.56
N CYS A 62 -1.23 -10.39 -14.90
CA CYS A 62 -0.17 -11.38 -15.12
C CYS A 62 0.12 -12.28 -13.91
N GLY A 63 -0.57 -12.07 -12.79
CA GLY A 63 -0.38 -12.84 -11.56
C GLY A 63 0.92 -12.55 -10.81
N ALA A 64 1.80 -11.69 -11.32
CA ALA A 64 3.09 -11.40 -10.70
C ALA A 64 2.94 -10.73 -9.33
N VAL A 65 3.74 -11.18 -8.36
CA VAL A 65 3.80 -10.60 -7.02
C VAL A 65 4.76 -9.40 -7.02
N ASN A 66 4.23 -8.22 -6.73
CA ASN A 66 4.95 -6.96 -6.66
C ASN A 66 5.18 -6.58 -5.21
N GLN A 67 6.42 -6.64 -4.75
CA GLN A 67 6.83 -6.23 -3.41
C GLN A 67 7.67 -4.96 -3.47
N PHE A 68 7.30 -3.93 -2.71
CA PHE A 68 8.03 -2.67 -2.65
C PHE A 68 7.83 -1.96 -1.30
N LYS A 69 8.70 -1.01 -1.01
CA LYS A 69 8.57 -0.11 0.14
C LYS A 69 7.97 1.21 -0.32
N ALA A 70 7.07 1.77 0.48
CA ALA A 70 6.53 3.10 0.28
C ALA A 70 6.54 3.89 1.59
N LYS A 71 6.34 5.19 1.49
CA LYS A 71 6.11 6.08 2.62
C LYS A 71 4.75 6.73 2.44
N HIS A 72 3.93 6.77 3.48
CA HIS A 72 2.65 7.45 3.47
C HIS A 72 2.65 8.59 4.49
N LYS A 73 2.37 9.81 4.04
CA LYS A 73 2.25 10.96 4.94
C LYS A 73 0.95 10.83 5.72
N LEU A 74 1.03 10.79 7.04
CA LEU A 74 -0.15 10.99 7.87
C LEU A 74 -0.48 12.49 7.82
N GLU A 75 -1.44 12.88 6.99
CA GLU A 75 -2.00 14.22 7.14
C GLU A 75 -2.75 14.30 8.47
N GLU A 76 -2.51 15.35 9.25
CA GLU A 76 -3.41 15.74 10.32
C GLU A 76 -4.73 16.12 9.64
N SER A 77 -5.73 15.25 9.76
CA SER A 77 -7.11 15.62 9.49
C SER A 77 -7.45 16.79 10.41
N LEU A 78 -7.46 18.00 9.85
CA LEU A 78 -8.11 19.19 10.40
C LEU A 78 -9.61 18.92 10.64
#